data_AF-A0A5E4Z3A3-F1
#
_entry.id   AF-A0A5E4Z3A3-F1
#
_cell.length_a   1.000
_cell.length_b   1.000
_cell.length_c   1.000
_cell.angle_alpha   90.00
_cell.angle_beta   90.00
_cell.angle_gamma   90.00
#
_symmetry.space_group_name_H-M   'P 1'
#
loop_
_entity.id
_entity.type
_entity.pdbx_description
1 polymer ?
#
loop_
_entity_poly.entity_id
_entity_poly.type
_entity_poly.pdbx_seq_one_letter_code
_entity_poly.pdbx_strand_id
1 'polypeptide(L)'
;MAITATLFTAVSGLTFGIPLWIKCFEAASWFNATVAENASGGVMRAMPSVFATVRRLGGSVPVAYAVHAVVAIPVVLTTLRLWTRRARFAVKATAAVIATLMIQPYILHYDLAWLLLPIVYLCHDRTTRDAWTNRDRAIVCLAWCLPLLSLLPSYFPAILQPGVLVLPALFVVTSFLGCPATTNSCISRAFHPSASMDTSTEMSINSEVTETRVSAKLR
;
A
#
# COMPACT_ATOMS: atom_id res chain seq x y z
N MET A 1 -5.57 19.95 12.10
CA MET A 1 -6.73 19.19 11.59
C MET A 1 -8.05 19.74 12.13
N ALA A 2 -8.30 19.75 13.45
CA ALA A 2 -9.55 20.31 13.99
C ALA A 2 -9.73 21.81 13.67
N ILE A 3 -8.72 22.65 13.97
CA ILE A 3 -8.79 24.11 13.72
C ILE A 3 -9.02 24.41 12.23
N THR A 4 -8.24 23.78 11.35
CA THR A 4 -8.36 23.95 9.90
C THR A 4 -9.71 23.48 9.38
N ALA A 5 -10.24 22.37 9.90
CA ALA A 5 -11.56 21.86 9.52
C ALA A 5 -12.67 22.81 9.99
N THR A 6 -12.64 23.24 11.26
CA THR A 6 -13.62 24.20 11.80
C THR A 6 -13.60 25.51 11.03
N LEU A 7 -12.42 26.04 10.71
CA LEU A 7 -12.29 27.27 9.94
C LEU A 7 -12.88 27.11 8.54
N PHE A 8 -12.58 25.99 7.85
CA PHE A 8 -13.08 25.74 6.51
C PHE A 8 -14.61 25.55 6.50
N THR A 9 -15.16 24.83 7.49
CA THR A 9 -16.60 24.68 7.68
C THR A 9 -17.28 26.03 7.96
N ALA A 10 -16.68 26.86 8.81
CA ALA A 10 -17.22 28.19 9.13
C ALA A 10 -17.23 29.10 7.90
N VAL A 11 -16.12 29.16 7.14
CA VAL A 11 -16.02 29.94 5.90
C VAL A 11 -17.04 29.43 4.87
N SER A 12 -17.15 28.12 4.67
CA SER A 12 -18.15 27.53 3.77
C SER A 12 -19.59 27.90 4.19
N GLY A 13 -19.91 27.84 5.48
CA GLY A 13 -21.21 28.25 6.00
C GLY A 13 -21.50 29.74 5.78
N LEU A 14 -20.50 30.61 5.93
CA LEU A 14 -20.63 32.04 5.70
C LEU A 14 -20.77 32.41 4.21
N THR A 15 -20.03 31.74 3.33
CA THR A 15 -20.05 32.05 1.88
C THR A 15 -21.28 31.49 1.18
N PHE A 16 -21.70 30.27 1.51
CA PHE A 16 -22.78 29.58 0.79
C PHE A 16 -24.10 29.49 1.57
N GLY A 17 -24.07 29.82 2.87
CA GLY A 17 -25.24 29.78 3.74
C GLY A 17 -25.60 28.39 4.28
N ILE A 18 -26.36 28.38 5.37
CA ILE A 18 -26.92 27.16 5.98
C ILE A 18 -27.85 26.37 5.04
N PRO A 19 -28.67 26.98 4.15
CA PRO A 19 -29.51 26.21 3.24
C PRO A 19 -28.75 25.24 2.33
N LEU A 20 -27.53 25.60 1.89
CA LEU A 20 -26.70 24.69 1.10
C LEU A 20 -26.29 23.46 1.92
N TRP A 21 -25.95 23.65 3.20
CA TRP A 21 -25.64 22.54 4.11
C TRP A 21 -26.83 21.61 4.29
N ILE A 22 -28.04 22.15 4.46
CA ILE A 22 -29.27 21.34 4.53
C ILE A 22 -29.43 20.52 3.25
N LYS A 23 -29.28 21.13 2.07
CA LYS A 23 -29.33 20.42 0.78
C LYS A 23 -28.25 19.36 0.63
N CYS A 24 -27.05 19.60 1.18
CA CYS A 24 -25.98 18.61 1.21
C CYS A 24 -26.38 17.39 2.07
N PHE A 25 -26.96 17.60 3.26
CA PHE A 25 -27.43 16.50 4.11
C PHE A 25 -28.64 15.78 3.52
N GLU A 26 -29.58 16.49 2.90
CA GLU A 26 -30.69 15.88 2.15
C GLU A 26 -30.14 14.98 1.03
N ALA A 27 -29.20 15.48 0.21
CA ALA A 27 -28.58 14.69 -0.85
C ALA A 27 -27.82 13.47 -0.31
N ALA A 28 -27.10 13.62 0.82
CA ALA A 28 -26.41 12.51 1.47
C ALA A 28 -27.39 11.43 1.99
N SER A 29 -28.49 11.84 2.61
CA SER A 29 -29.54 10.92 3.07
C SER A 29 -30.22 10.20 1.91
N TRP A 30 -30.53 10.93 0.83
CA TRP A 30 -31.11 10.37 -0.38
C TRP A 30 -30.17 9.35 -1.04
N PHE A 31 -28.87 9.67 -1.10
CA PHE A 31 -27.87 8.74 -1.62
C PHE A 31 -27.81 7.46 -0.79
N ASN A 32 -27.85 7.57 0.54
CA ASN A 32 -27.86 6.41 1.43
C ASN A 32 -29.11 5.53 1.18
N ALA A 33 -30.30 6.11 1.16
CA ALA A 33 -31.54 5.38 0.88
C ALA A 33 -31.57 4.76 -0.54
N THR A 34 -31.02 5.44 -1.54
CA THR A 34 -31.10 5.00 -2.94
C THR A 34 -30.04 3.93 -3.27
N VAL A 35 -28.82 4.11 -2.76
CA VAL A 35 -27.68 3.25 -3.06
C VAL A 35 -27.56 2.11 -2.06
N ALA A 36 -27.70 2.37 -0.76
CA ALA A 36 -27.56 1.33 0.27
C ALA A 36 -28.81 0.43 0.31
N GLU A 37 -30.01 1.01 0.36
CA GLU A 37 -31.24 0.25 0.61
C GLU A 37 -31.81 -0.35 -0.67
N ASN A 38 -31.93 0.42 -1.75
CA ASN A 38 -32.60 -0.02 -2.97
C ASN A 38 -31.67 -0.67 -4.02
N ALA A 39 -30.35 -0.66 -3.81
CA ALA A 39 -29.34 -1.18 -4.74
C ALA A 39 -29.61 -0.77 -6.22
N SER A 40 -30.21 0.40 -6.41
CA SER A 40 -30.80 0.83 -7.66
C SER A 40 -29.76 1.37 -8.63
N GLY A 41 -30.04 1.31 -9.94
CA GLY A 41 -29.25 2.01 -10.97
C GLY A 41 -27.88 1.42 -11.32
N GLY A 42 -27.56 0.20 -10.89
CA GLY A 42 -26.31 -0.48 -11.26
C GLY A 42 -25.03 0.12 -10.67
N VAL A 43 -25.14 1.19 -9.85
CA VAL A 43 -24.02 1.85 -9.16
C VAL A 43 -23.26 0.85 -8.28
N MET A 44 -23.97 -0.08 -7.65
CA MET A 44 -23.36 -1.14 -6.84
C MET A 44 -22.37 -2.01 -7.63
N ARG A 45 -22.54 -2.15 -8.96
CA ARG A 45 -21.60 -2.88 -9.82
C ARG A 45 -20.30 -2.12 -10.04
N ALA A 46 -20.36 -0.79 -9.99
CA ALA A 46 -19.22 0.10 -10.17
C ALA A 46 -18.41 0.34 -8.88
N MET A 47 -18.87 -0.18 -7.73
CA MET A 47 -18.27 0.03 -6.41
C MET A 47 -17.39 -1.14 -5.97
N PRO A 48 -16.05 -1.10 -6.10
CA PRO A 48 -15.17 -2.21 -5.74
C PRO A 48 -14.97 -2.40 -4.22
N SER A 49 -16.06 -2.42 -3.44
CA SER A 49 -16.05 -2.55 -1.98
C SER A 49 -16.62 -3.87 -1.48
N VAL A 50 -16.21 -4.24 -0.26
CA VAL A 50 -16.79 -5.39 0.47
C VAL A 50 -18.28 -5.18 0.69
N PHE A 51 -18.68 -3.96 1.12
CA PHE A 51 -20.08 -3.58 1.27
C PHE A 51 -20.89 -3.86 0.00
N ALA A 52 -20.43 -3.36 -1.16
CA ALA A 52 -21.14 -3.51 -2.41
C ALA A 52 -21.24 -4.96 -2.87
N THR A 53 -20.19 -5.75 -2.62
CA THR A 53 -20.21 -7.18 -2.91
C THR A 53 -21.21 -7.94 -2.06
N VAL A 54 -21.28 -7.68 -0.74
CA VAL A 54 -22.29 -8.31 0.13
C VAL A 54 -23.71 -7.91 -0.29
N ARG A 55 -23.94 -6.64 -0.65
CA ARG A 55 -25.24 -6.17 -1.16
C ARG A 55 -25.62 -6.86 -2.47
N ARG A 56 -24.68 -7.05 -3.40
CA ARG A 56 -24.93 -7.76 -4.67
C ARG A 56 -25.22 -9.25 -4.48
N LEU A 57 -24.69 -9.85 -3.42
CA LEU A 57 -24.99 -11.23 -3.03
C LEU A 57 -26.34 -11.35 -2.27
N GLY A 58 -27.11 -10.27 -2.15
CA GLY A 58 -28.41 -10.26 -1.49
C GLY A 58 -28.36 -10.06 0.03
N GLY A 59 -27.18 -9.81 0.62
CA GLY A 59 -27.06 -9.52 2.06
C GLY A 59 -27.74 -8.20 2.43
N SER A 60 -28.37 -8.12 3.60
CA SER A 60 -29.05 -6.90 4.07
C SER A 60 -28.05 -5.76 4.35
N VAL A 61 -28.56 -4.52 4.43
CA VAL A 61 -27.72 -3.33 4.72
C VAL A 61 -26.91 -3.47 6.02
N PRO A 62 -27.51 -3.90 7.16
CA PRO A 62 -26.74 -4.09 8.38
C PRO A 62 -25.64 -5.14 8.25
N VAL A 63 -25.91 -6.24 7.54
CA VAL A 63 -24.92 -7.31 7.30
C VAL A 63 -23.77 -6.80 6.43
N ALA A 64 -24.07 -6.05 5.37
CA ALA A 64 -23.06 -5.47 4.50
C ALA A 64 -22.13 -4.51 5.26
N TYR A 65 -22.68 -3.67 6.15
CA TYR A 65 -21.88 -2.81 7.02
C TYR A 65 -21.06 -3.60 8.03
N ALA A 66 -21.63 -4.64 8.65
CA ALA A 66 -20.92 -5.48 9.61
C ALA A 66 -19.71 -6.18 8.96
N VAL A 67 -19.90 -6.80 7.80
CA VAL A 67 -18.82 -7.49 7.06
C VAL A 67 -17.77 -6.47 6.59
N HIS A 68 -18.19 -5.30 6.10
CA HIS A 68 -17.26 -4.23 5.73
C HIS A 68 -16.44 -3.74 6.93
N ALA A 69 -17.06 -3.57 8.11
CA ALA A 69 -16.37 -3.19 9.33
C ALA A 69 -15.34 -4.24 9.79
N VAL A 70 -15.66 -5.54 9.65
CA VAL A 70 -14.72 -6.64 9.94
C VAL A 70 -13.46 -6.57 9.08
N VAL A 71 -13.54 -6.05 7.85
CA VAL A 71 -12.39 -5.84 6.97
C VAL A 71 -11.70 -4.49 7.25
N ALA A 72 -12.47 -3.42 7.44
CA ALA A 72 -11.95 -2.07 7.61
C ALA A 72 -11.20 -1.88 8.94
N ILE A 73 -11.68 -2.47 10.04
CA ILE A 73 -11.05 -2.34 11.36
C ILE A 73 -9.60 -2.87 11.36
N PRO A 74 -9.31 -4.11 10.90
CA PRO A 74 -7.93 -4.59 10.78
C PRO A 74 -7.04 -3.72 9.89
N VAL A 75 -7.58 -3.16 8.80
CA VAL A 75 -6.84 -2.27 7.89
C VAL A 75 -6.43 -0.98 8.62
N VAL A 76 -7.36 -0.37 9.36
CA VAL A 76 -7.08 0.81 10.20
C VAL A 76 -6.03 0.47 11.26
N LEU A 77 -6.22 -0.61 12.02
CA LEU A 77 -5.30 -1.02 13.08
C LEU A 77 -3.90 -1.32 12.55
N THR A 78 -3.80 -2.01 11.41
CA THR A 78 -2.51 -2.33 10.76
C THR A 78 -1.82 -1.06 10.29
N THR A 79 -2.57 -0.12 9.72
CA THR A 79 -2.05 1.19 9.30
C THR A 79 -1.54 1.95 10.52
N LEU A 80 -2.34 2.11 11.57
CA LEU A 80 -1.92 2.76 12.82
C LEU A 80 -0.66 2.12 13.42
N ARG A 81 -0.60 0.78 13.45
CA ARG A 81 0.58 0.04 13.89
C ARG A 81 1.81 0.32 13.01
N LEU A 82 1.65 0.39 11.70
CA LEU A 82 2.75 0.73 10.78
C LEU A 82 3.24 2.16 11.01
N TRP A 83 2.33 3.08 11.37
CA TRP A 83 2.68 4.47 11.67
C TRP A 83 3.40 4.65 13.00
N THR A 84 3.13 3.81 14.00
CA THR A 84 3.84 3.82 15.29
C THR A 84 5.17 3.07 15.27
N ARG A 85 5.43 2.23 14.25
CA ARG A 85 6.68 1.48 14.09
C ARG A 85 7.71 2.27 13.27
N ARG A 86 8.98 1.88 13.41
CA ARG A 86 10.08 2.33 12.53
C ARG A 86 9.98 1.64 11.17
N ALA A 87 8.95 1.96 10.41
CA ALA A 87 8.80 1.58 9.02
C ALA A 87 9.20 2.75 8.10
N ARG A 88 9.57 2.43 6.87
CA ARG A 88 9.96 3.40 5.85
C ARG A 88 8.76 4.29 5.48
N PHE A 89 9.03 5.57 5.26
CA PHE A 89 7.97 6.55 4.98
C PHE A 89 7.16 6.18 3.73
N ALA A 90 7.82 5.78 2.64
CA ALA A 90 7.14 5.37 1.42
C ALA A 90 6.14 4.24 1.66
N VAL A 91 6.53 3.19 2.39
CA VAL A 91 5.64 2.07 2.72
C VAL A 91 4.48 2.52 3.61
N LYS A 92 4.74 3.41 4.58
CA LYS A 92 3.70 4.01 5.44
C LYS A 92 2.69 4.81 4.63
N ALA A 93 3.16 5.61 3.69
CA ALA A 93 2.33 6.42 2.81
C ALA A 93 1.51 5.56 1.83
N THR A 94 2.14 4.58 1.18
CA THR A 94 1.49 3.57 0.32
C THR A 94 0.36 2.85 1.07
N ALA A 95 0.65 2.31 2.26
CA ALA A 95 -0.34 1.61 3.07
C ALA A 95 -1.48 2.54 3.52
N ALA A 96 -1.18 3.80 3.86
CA ALA A 96 -2.20 4.77 4.25
C ALA A 96 -3.17 5.08 3.11
N VAL A 97 -2.68 5.28 1.87
CA VAL A 97 -3.56 5.55 0.72
C VAL A 97 -4.41 4.33 0.38
N ILE A 98 -3.84 3.13 0.39
CA ILE A 98 -4.61 1.90 0.15
C ILE A 98 -5.67 1.73 1.26
N ALA A 99 -5.32 2.01 2.52
CA ALA A 99 -6.25 1.95 3.64
C ALA A 99 -7.43 2.92 3.48
N THR A 100 -7.17 4.17 3.06
CA THR A 100 -8.26 5.15 2.85
C THR A 100 -9.27 4.63 1.81
N LEU A 101 -8.77 4.03 0.72
CA LEU A 101 -9.62 3.45 -0.32
C LEU A 101 -10.44 2.24 0.20
N MET A 102 -9.86 1.41 1.06
CA MET A 102 -10.53 0.23 1.61
C MET A 102 -11.58 0.55 2.68
N ILE A 103 -11.38 1.61 3.46
CA ILE A 103 -12.30 1.99 4.55
C ILE A 103 -13.62 2.52 4.00
N GLN A 104 -13.61 3.11 2.80
CA GLN A 104 -14.80 3.71 2.17
C GLN A 104 -15.76 2.62 1.67
N PRO A 105 -16.97 2.48 2.26
CA PRO A 105 -17.95 1.48 1.81
C PRO A 105 -18.51 1.80 0.42
N TYR A 106 -18.49 3.07 0.03
CA TYR A 106 -19.04 3.61 -1.21
C TYR A 106 -17.98 4.01 -2.23
N ILE A 107 -16.76 3.43 -2.16
CA ILE A 107 -15.71 3.69 -3.15
C ILE A 107 -16.19 3.30 -4.56
N LEU A 108 -15.90 4.15 -5.54
CA LEU A 108 -16.18 3.90 -6.95
C LEU A 108 -14.88 3.58 -7.70
N HIS A 109 -15.00 2.88 -8.82
CA HIS A 109 -13.84 2.47 -9.64
C HIS A 109 -12.92 3.64 -10.03
N TYR A 110 -13.43 4.87 -10.20
CA TYR A 110 -12.60 6.03 -10.52
C TYR A 110 -11.74 6.49 -9.33
N ASP A 111 -12.16 6.25 -8.09
CA ASP A 111 -11.37 6.59 -6.89
C ASP A 111 -10.07 5.77 -6.85
N LEU A 112 -10.05 4.60 -7.48
CA LEU A 112 -8.86 3.78 -7.62
C LEU A 112 -7.74 4.46 -8.42
N ALA A 113 -8.02 5.56 -9.13
CA ALA A 113 -6.98 6.40 -9.71
C ALA A 113 -5.98 6.90 -8.65
N TRP A 114 -6.40 7.00 -7.38
CA TRP A 114 -5.52 7.35 -6.26
C TRP A 114 -4.41 6.31 -6.01
N LEU A 115 -4.50 5.10 -6.56
CA LEU A 115 -3.42 4.11 -6.54
C LEU A 115 -2.14 4.60 -7.24
N LEU A 116 -2.21 5.67 -8.04
CA LEU A 116 -1.03 6.34 -8.58
C LEU A 116 -0.09 6.82 -7.46
N LEU A 117 -0.61 7.27 -6.32
CA LEU A 117 0.20 7.70 -5.17
C LEU A 117 1.03 6.55 -4.59
N PRO A 118 0.44 5.39 -4.21
CA PRO A 118 1.16 4.15 -3.91
C PRO A 118 2.26 3.80 -4.90
N ILE A 119 1.99 3.88 -6.21
CA ILE A 119 2.96 3.57 -7.26
C ILE A 119 4.15 4.54 -7.20
N VAL A 120 3.89 5.84 -7.13
CA VAL A 120 4.94 6.87 -7.04
C VAL A 120 5.81 6.67 -5.79
N TYR A 121 5.20 6.41 -4.63
CA TYR A 121 5.95 6.15 -3.38
C TYR A 121 6.82 4.90 -3.48
N LEU A 122 6.30 3.80 -4.06
CA LEU A 122 7.07 2.57 -4.24
C LEU A 122 8.21 2.75 -5.25
N CYS A 123 7.99 3.45 -6.36
CA CYS A 123 9.02 3.78 -7.33
C CYS A 123 10.13 4.61 -6.69
N HIS A 124 9.78 5.64 -5.92
CA HIS A 124 10.77 6.50 -5.25
C HIS A 124 11.59 5.74 -4.19
N ASP A 125 10.95 4.86 -3.41
CA ASP A 125 11.64 3.97 -2.47
C ASP A 125 12.61 3.01 -3.17
N ARG A 126 12.29 2.56 -4.39
CA ARG A 126 13.19 1.69 -5.17
C ARG A 126 14.32 2.44 -5.85
N THR A 127 14.13 3.69 -6.29
CA THR A 127 15.22 4.51 -6.84
C THR A 127 16.34 4.76 -5.81
N THR A 128 15.99 4.79 -4.53
CA THR A 128 16.95 4.99 -3.43
C THR A 128 17.57 3.68 -2.91
N ARG A 129 17.24 2.52 -3.50
CA ARG A 129 17.65 1.17 -3.06
C ARG A 129 17.99 0.26 -4.25
N ASP A 130 18.32 -1.00 -3.96
CA ASP A 130 18.68 -2.03 -4.95
C ASP A 130 17.65 -2.24 -6.09
N ALA A 131 18.04 -3.03 -7.08
CA ALA A 131 17.26 -3.36 -8.26
C ALA A 131 15.85 -3.92 -7.95
N TRP A 132 14.85 -3.51 -8.74
CA TRP A 132 13.46 -3.95 -8.66
C TRP A 132 13.32 -5.47 -8.54
N THR A 133 12.58 -5.93 -7.53
CA THR A 133 12.22 -7.35 -7.43
C THR A 133 11.00 -7.67 -8.30
N ASN A 134 10.82 -8.95 -8.66
CA ASN A 134 9.61 -9.39 -9.37
C ASN A 134 8.32 -9.07 -8.58
N ARG A 135 8.41 -9.03 -7.24
CA ARG A 135 7.28 -8.67 -6.37
C ARG A 135 6.93 -7.19 -6.52
N ASP A 136 7.92 -6.30 -6.51
CA ASP A 136 7.70 -4.85 -6.67
C ASP A 136 7.03 -4.55 -8.02
N ARG A 137 7.51 -5.19 -9.09
CA ARG A 137 6.92 -5.08 -10.43
C ARG A 137 5.47 -5.57 -10.44
N ALA A 138 5.20 -6.74 -9.84
CA ALA A 138 3.84 -7.29 -9.75
C ALA A 138 2.89 -6.36 -8.99
N ILE A 139 3.32 -5.78 -7.85
CA ILE A 139 2.51 -4.82 -7.07
C ILE A 139 2.16 -3.60 -7.91
N VAL A 140 3.15 -3.00 -8.58
CA VAL A 140 2.95 -1.80 -9.40
C VAL A 140 2.06 -2.10 -10.61
N CYS A 141 2.28 -3.21 -11.32
CA CYS A 141 1.42 -3.63 -12.42
C CYS A 141 -0.02 -3.89 -11.95
N LEU A 142 -0.19 -4.57 -10.82
CA LEU A 142 -1.51 -4.88 -10.27
C LEU A 142 -2.24 -3.61 -9.83
N ALA A 143 -1.56 -2.69 -9.15
CA ALA A 143 -2.11 -1.39 -8.76
C ALA A 143 -2.51 -0.55 -9.98
N TRP A 144 -1.70 -0.58 -11.05
CA TRP A 144 -1.98 0.13 -12.31
C TRP A 144 -3.18 -0.45 -13.07
N CYS A 145 -3.30 -1.78 -13.12
CA CYS A 145 -4.38 -2.46 -13.83
C CYS A 145 -5.71 -2.45 -13.06
N LEU A 146 -5.68 -2.21 -11.75
CA LEU A 146 -6.85 -2.37 -10.88
C LEU A 146 -8.06 -1.47 -11.21
N PRO A 147 -7.91 -0.18 -11.58
CA PRO A 147 -9.04 0.64 -11.99
C PRO A 147 -9.76 0.06 -13.22
N LEU A 148 -8.99 -0.41 -14.20
CA LEU A 148 -9.54 -1.03 -15.41
C LEU A 148 -10.22 -2.37 -15.11
N LEU A 149 -9.59 -3.17 -14.24
CA LEU A 149 -10.15 -4.45 -13.83
C LEU A 149 -11.46 -4.27 -13.04
N SER A 150 -11.58 -3.19 -12.27
CA SER A 150 -12.78 -2.83 -11.50
C SER A 150 -13.92 -2.26 -12.34
N LEU A 151 -13.66 -1.88 -13.60
CA LEU A 151 -14.69 -1.49 -14.57
C LEU A 151 -15.42 -2.70 -15.17
N LEU A 152 -14.79 -3.87 -15.25
CA LEU A 152 -15.38 -5.06 -15.89
C LEU A 152 -16.77 -5.44 -15.34
N PRO A 153 -17.03 -5.46 -14.01
CA PRO A 153 -18.35 -5.81 -13.48
C PRO A 153 -19.47 -4.83 -13.88
N SER A 154 -19.12 -3.61 -14.28
CA SER A 154 -20.09 -2.63 -14.79
C SER A 154 -20.65 -3.03 -16.15
N TYR A 155 -19.84 -3.69 -16.99
CA TYR A 155 -20.22 -4.19 -18.31
C TYR A 155 -20.66 -5.65 -18.30
N PHE A 156 -20.06 -6.47 -17.43
CA PHE A 156 -20.30 -7.91 -17.32
C PHE A 156 -20.78 -8.28 -15.91
N PRO A 157 -22.10 -8.32 -15.66
CA PRO A 157 -22.66 -8.44 -14.31
C PRO A 157 -22.37 -9.78 -13.62
N ALA A 158 -22.01 -10.82 -14.36
CA ALA A 158 -21.64 -12.13 -13.81
C ALA A 158 -20.26 -12.14 -13.13
N ILE A 159 -19.43 -11.11 -13.35
CA ILE A 159 -18.07 -11.05 -12.81
C ILE A 159 -18.11 -10.49 -11.38
N LEU A 160 -17.62 -11.28 -10.42
CA LEU A 160 -17.39 -10.81 -9.05
C LEU A 160 -16.38 -9.67 -9.06
N GLN A 161 -16.53 -8.66 -8.18
CA GLN A 161 -15.64 -7.49 -8.21
C GLN A 161 -14.20 -7.88 -7.85
N PRO A 162 -13.26 -7.78 -8.80
CA PRO A 162 -11.87 -8.16 -8.56
C PRO A 162 -11.18 -7.20 -7.58
N GLY A 163 -11.64 -5.94 -7.53
CA GLY A 163 -11.18 -4.94 -6.57
C GLY A 163 -11.26 -5.38 -5.11
N VAL A 164 -12.27 -6.18 -4.76
CA VAL A 164 -12.49 -6.65 -3.38
C VAL A 164 -11.42 -7.65 -2.93
N LEU A 165 -10.77 -8.35 -3.85
CA LEU A 165 -9.68 -9.28 -3.53
C LEU A 165 -8.32 -8.63 -3.69
N VAL A 166 -8.16 -7.85 -4.76
CA VAL A 166 -6.87 -7.27 -5.14
C VAL A 166 -6.45 -6.12 -4.21
N LEU A 167 -7.38 -5.26 -3.76
CA LEU A 167 -7.04 -4.19 -2.82
C LEU A 167 -6.53 -4.70 -1.47
N PRO A 168 -7.22 -5.64 -0.77
CA PRO A 168 -6.67 -6.26 0.43
C PRO A 168 -5.34 -6.96 0.18
N ALA A 169 -5.19 -7.67 -0.94
CA ALA A 169 -3.93 -8.35 -1.26
C ALA A 169 -2.77 -7.34 -1.38
N LEU A 170 -2.99 -6.23 -2.09
CA LEU A 170 -2.02 -5.12 -2.18
C LEU A 170 -1.71 -4.53 -0.79
N PHE A 171 -2.72 -4.30 0.05
CA PHE A 171 -2.55 -3.79 1.40
C PHE A 171 -1.70 -4.74 2.27
N VAL A 172 -2.00 -6.03 2.21
CA VAL A 172 -1.30 -7.06 2.98
C VAL A 172 0.17 -7.16 2.54
N VAL A 173 0.43 -7.26 1.23
CA VAL A 173 1.80 -7.34 0.70
C VAL A 173 2.60 -6.08 1.05
N THR A 174 2.02 -4.89 0.92
CA THR A 174 2.69 -3.64 1.27
C THR A 174 2.96 -3.50 2.76
N SER A 175 2.05 -3.98 3.61
CA SER A 175 2.25 -4.02 5.06
C SER A 175 3.42 -4.93 5.45
N PHE A 176 3.64 -6.04 4.74
CA PHE A 176 4.79 -6.92 4.96
C PHE A 176 6.12 -6.34 4.45
N LEU A 177 6.12 -5.50 3.41
CA LEU A 177 7.33 -4.78 2.95
C LEU A 177 7.91 -3.81 3.99
N GLY A 178 7.08 -3.35 4.92
CA GLY A 178 7.46 -2.41 5.99
C GLY A 178 8.04 -3.08 7.23
N CYS A 179 7.85 -4.38 7.38
CA CYS A 179 8.46 -5.15 8.44
C CYS A 179 9.91 -5.45 8.03
N PRO A 180 10.94 -4.93 8.74
CA PRO A 180 12.29 -5.40 8.49
C PRO A 180 12.27 -6.90 8.71
N ALA A 181 12.59 -7.67 7.67
CA ALA A 181 12.82 -9.10 7.82
C ALA A 181 13.82 -9.25 8.96
N THR A 182 13.35 -9.77 10.09
CA THR A 182 14.18 -10.11 11.23
C THR A 182 15.26 -11.04 10.74
N THR A 183 16.45 -10.49 10.57
CA THR A 183 17.70 -11.09 11.03
C THR A 183 17.92 -12.55 10.63
N ASN A 184 18.03 -12.85 9.33
CA ASN A 184 18.74 -14.04 8.89
C ASN A 184 20.27 -13.84 8.85
N SER A 185 20.79 -12.66 9.21
CA SER A 185 22.24 -12.39 9.26
C SER A 185 22.92 -12.71 10.60
N CYS A 186 22.21 -13.16 11.64
CA CYS A 186 22.85 -13.52 12.92
C CYS A 186 23.50 -14.92 12.91
N ILE A 187 23.17 -15.81 11.97
CA ILE A 187 23.76 -17.16 11.93
C ILE A 187 25.11 -17.18 11.18
N SER A 188 25.32 -16.27 10.23
CA SER A 188 26.58 -16.21 9.48
C SER A 188 27.76 -15.58 10.26
N ARG A 189 27.50 -14.83 11.35
CA ARG A 189 28.56 -14.19 12.15
C ARG A 189 29.05 -15.01 13.34
N ALA A 190 28.42 -16.15 13.64
CA ALA A 190 28.85 -17.06 14.70
C ALA A 190 29.90 -18.08 14.23
N PHE A 191 30.19 -18.16 12.93
CA PHE A 191 31.24 -19.00 12.33
C PHE A 191 32.34 -18.14 11.69
N HIS A 192 32.95 -17.28 12.49
CA HIS A 192 34.30 -16.79 12.21
C HIS A 192 35.15 -17.09 13.44
N PRO A 193 36.01 -18.12 13.43
CA PRO A 193 37.03 -18.24 14.45
C PRO A 193 37.96 -17.04 14.29
N SER A 194 38.18 -16.31 15.38
CA SER A 194 39.18 -15.26 15.47
C SER A 194 40.56 -15.88 15.28
N ALA A 195 41.11 -15.79 14.08
CA ALA A 195 42.54 -15.95 13.86
C ALA A 195 43.16 -14.55 13.85
N SER A 196 43.54 -14.07 15.03
CA SER A 196 44.57 -13.04 15.17
C SER A 196 45.91 -13.70 14.86
N MET A 197 46.46 -13.43 13.68
CA MET A 197 47.83 -13.82 13.35
C MET A 197 48.52 -12.59 12.74
N ASP A 198 49.48 -12.08 13.48
CA ASP A 198 50.30 -10.91 13.20
C ASP A 198 50.92 -10.97 11.80
N THR A 199 50.44 -10.13 10.88
CA THR A 199 51.12 -9.81 9.62
C THR A 199 52.14 -8.69 9.86
N SER A 200 53.21 -9.01 10.59
CA SER A 200 54.43 -8.18 10.66
C SER A 200 55.66 -8.87 10.07
N THR A 201 55.50 -9.99 9.35
CA THR A 201 56.62 -10.80 8.83
C THR A 201 56.61 -11.02 7.31
N GLU A 202 55.62 -10.48 6.57
CA GLU A 202 55.57 -10.66 5.10
C GLU A 202 56.32 -9.59 4.28
N MET A 203 56.80 -8.50 4.89
CA MET A 203 57.48 -7.44 4.14
C MET A 203 58.97 -7.71 3.87
N SER A 204 59.56 -8.76 4.45
CA SER A 204 60.99 -9.08 4.25
C SER A 204 61.26 -10.19 3.23
N ILE A 205 60.25 -10.96 2.81
CA ILE A 205 60.46 -12.12 1.91
C ILE A 205 60.29 -11.73 0.43
N ASN A 206 59.45 -10.72 0.12
CA ASN A 206 59.22 -10.30 -1.26
C ASN A 206 60.36 -9.46 -1.87
N SER A 207 61.30 -8.95 -1.08
CA SER A 207 62.49 -8.24 -1.62
C SER A 207 63.55 -9.20 -2.16
N GLU A 208 63.74 -10.39 -1.56
CA GLU A 208 64.76 -11.36 -2.02
C GLU A 208 64.34 -12.12 -3.29
N VAL A 209 63.03 -12.36 -3.47
CA VAL A 209 62.53 -13.09 -4.65
C VAL A 209 62.54 -12.23 -5.91
N THR A 210 62.58 -10.91 -5.77
CA THR A 210 62.57 -9.99 -6.93
C THR A 210 63.96 -9.80 -7.52
N GLU A 211 65.04 -9.83 -6.72
CA GLU A 211 66.42 -9.71 -7.23
C GLU A 211 66.91 -10.96 -7.98
N THR A 212 66.49 -12.16 -7.55
CA THR A 212 66.89 -13.41 -8.21
C THR A 212 66.26 -13.59 -9.60
N ARG A 213 65.13 -12.95 -9.88
CA ARG A 213 64.44 -13.06 -11.18
C ARG A 213 64.98 -12.13 -12.28
N VAL A 214 65.69 -11.07 -11.92
CA VAL A 214 66.28 -10.12 -12.89
C VAL A 214 67.62 -10.63 -13.42
N SER A 215 68.40 -11.35 -12.61
CA SER A 215 69.72 -11.88 -13.01
C SER A 215 69.64 -13.05 -14.02
N ALA A 216 68.54 -13.81 -14.06
CA ALA A 216 68.38 -14.96 -14.95
C ALA A 216 67.91 -14.62 -16.37
N LYS A 217 67.65 -13.35 -16.70
CA LYS A 217 67.08 -12.93 -18.00
C LYS A 217 68.03 -12.11 -18.88
N LEU A 218 69.30 -12.00 -18.48
CA LEU A 218 70.35 -11.25 -19.20
C LEU A 218 71.61 -12.11 -19.50
N ARG A 219 71.45 -13.43 -19.64
CA ARG A 219 72.48 -14.31 -20.25
C ARG A 219 71.90 -15.09 -21.40
#